data_AF-B9U3U8-F1
#
_entry.id   AF-B9U3U8-F1
#
_cell.length_a   1.000
_cell.length_b   1.000
_cell.length_c   1.000
_cell.angle_alpha   90.00
_cell.angle_beta   90.00
_cell.angle_gamma   90.00
#
_symmetry.space_group_name_H-M   'P 1'
#
loop_
_entity.id
_entity.type
_entity.pdbx_description
1 polymer ?
#
loop_
_entity_poly.entity_id
_entity_poly.type
_entity_poly.pdbx_seq_one_letter_code
_entity_poly.pdbx_strand_id
1 'polypeptide(L)'
;EYAYLKGTVLFNPDLPGLQCVQYIQGPQREAQQALNEHVRLIHQGDQARFAKLNVVLSLLRSINANVITELFFRPIIGTVNMDDMLLEM
;
A
#
# COMPACT_ATOMS: atom_id res chain seq x y z
N GLU A 1 -10.88 1.75 6.96
CA GLU A 1 -10.50 1.62 5.52
C GLU A 1 -9.05 1.98 5.22
N TYR A 2 -8.61 3.22 5.44
CA TYR A 2 -7.25 3.67 5.10
C TYR A 2 -6.12 2.75 5.62
N ALA A 3 -6.22 2.31 6.88
CA ALA A 3 -5.23 1.40 7.46
C ALA A 3 -5.13 0.04 6.71
N TYR A 4 -6.27 -0.54 6.31
CA TYR A 4 -6.29 -1.80 5.56
C TYR A 4 -5.76 -1.63 4.13
N LEU A 5 -6.05 -0.50 3.49
CA LEU A 5 -5.46 -0.16 2.18
C LEU A 5 -3.94 -0.03 2.27
N LYS A 6 -3.42 0.65 3.29
CA LYS A 6 -1.97 0.71 3.55
C LYS A 6 -1.37 -0.67 3.75
N GLY A 7 -2.02 -1.53 4.55
CA GLY A 7 -1.58 -2.91 4.75
C GLY A 7 -1.53 -3.70 3.43
N THR A 8 -2.54 -3.53 2.57
CA THR A 8 -2.61 -4.18 1.25
C THR A 8 -1.46 -3.73 0.33
N VAL A 9 -1.07 -2.45 0.38
CA VAL A 9 0.06 -1.91 -0.40
C VAL A 9 1.40 -2.37 0.18
N LEU A 10 1.53 -2.36 1.52
CA LEU A 10 2.76 -2.75 2.22
C LEU A 10 3.10 -4.22 1.98
N PHE A 11 2.11 -5.10 2.12
CA PHE A 11 2.27 -6.54 1.89
C PHE A 11 2.03 -6.88 0.42
N ASN A 12 2.78 -6.27 -0.50
CA ASN A 12 2.66 -6.57 -1.93
C ASN A 12 3.59 -7.74 -2.34
N PRO A 13 3.07 -8.95 -2.63
CA PRO A 13 3.88 -10.11 -3.00
C PRO A 13 4.45 -10.03 -4.43
N ASP A 14 3.96 -9.07 -5.25
CA ASP A 14 4.29 -8.97 -6.67
C ASP A 14 5.55 -8.14 -6.94
N LEU A 15 6.22 -7.64 -5.89
CA LEU A 15 7.44 -6.84 -6.05
C LEU A 15 8.64 -7.74 -6.41
N PRO A 16 9.52 -7.29 -7.32
CA PRO A 16 10.70 -8.04 -7.71
C PRO A 16 11.70 -8.14 -6.55
N GLY A 17 12.46 -9.24 -6.51
CA GLY A 17 13.52 -9.44 -5.51
C GLY A 17 13.05 -9.90 -4.13
N LEU A 18 11.73 -10.05 -3.91
CA LEU A 18 11.21 -10.57 -2.65
C LEU A 18 11.56 -12.04 -2.43
N GLN A 19 12.01 -12.34 -1.22
CA GLN A 19 12.12 -13.70 -0.71
C GLN A 19 10.86 -14.05 0.10
N CYS A 20 10.60 -15.35 0.30
CA CYS A 20 9.52 -15.81 1.18
C CYS A 20 8.13 -15.25 0.81
N VAL A 21 7.83 -15.05 -0.49
CA VAL A 21 6.59 -14.43 -1.00
C VAL A 21 5.31 -15.01 -0.38
N GLN A 22 5.27 -16.32 -0.12
CA GLN A 22 4.13 -16.98 0.52
C GLN A 22 3.80 -16.41 1.93
N TYR A 23 4.82 -15.99 2.69
CA TYR A 23 4.63 -15.36 3.99
C TYR A 23 4.07 -13.94 3.88
N ILE A 24 4.30 -13.25 2.77
CA ILE A 24 3.77 -11.91 2.49
C ILE A 24 2.29 -11.99 2.06
N GLN A 25 1.93 -13.04 1.31
CA GLN A 25 0.55 -13.28 0.85
C GLN A 25 -0.45 -13.47 1.99
N GLY A 26 -0.03 -13.98 3.15
CA GLY A 26 -0.90 -14.15 4.32
C GLY A 26 -1.43 -12.79 4.82
N PRO A 27 -0.55 -11.91 5.35
CA PRO A 27 -0.92 -10.58 5.81
C PRO A 27 -1.62 -9.71 4.75
N GLN A 28 -1.26 -9.86 3.47
CA GLN A 28 -1.95 -9.16 2.39
C GLN A 28 -3.43 -9.57 2.31
N ARG A 29 -3.71 -10.88 2.30
CA ARG A 29 -5.08 -11.40 2.26
C ARG A 29 -5.86 -10.98 3.49
N GLU A 30 -5.24 -11.01 4.68
CA GLU A 30 -5.86 -10.55 5.91
C GLU A 30 -6.25 -9.06 5.83
N ALA A 31 -5.38 -8.21 5.28
CA ALA A 31 -5.69 -6.79 5.10
C ALA A 31 -6.87 -6.58 4.13
N GLN A 32 -6.91 -7.30 3.01
CA GLN A 32 -8.01 -7.22 2.04
C GLN A 32 -9.33 -7.77 2.62
N GLN A 33 -9.27 -8.87 3.36
CA GLN A 33 -10.44 -9.45 4.02
C GLN A 33 -11.00 -8.50 5.07
N ALA A 34 -10.15 -7.96 5.95
CA ALA A 34 -10.55 -7.01 6.98
C ALA A 34 -11.16 -5.73 6.37
N LEU A 35 -10.64 -5.26 5.23
CA LEU A 35 -11.26 -4.16 4.49
C LEU A 35 -12.67 -4.53 3.99
N ASN A 36 -12.83 -5.69 3.37
CA ASN A 36 -14.11 -6.14 2.85
C ASN A 36 -15.16 -6.31 3.95
N GLU A 37 -14.78 -6.93 5.08
CA GLU A 37 -15.64 -7.08 6.26
C GLU A 37 -16.06 -5.71 6.82
N HIS A 38 -15.10 -4.80 7.01
CA HIS A 38 -15.38 -3.45 7.49
C HIS A 38 -16.35 -2.71 6.56
N VAL A 39 -16.15 -2.77 5.25
CA VAL A 39 -17.04 -2.16 4.26
C VAL A 39 -18.45 -2.76 4.36
N ARG A 40 -18.57 -4.09 4.44
CA ARG A 40 -19.88 -4.75 4.55
C ARG A 40 -20.61 -4.38 5.84
N LEU A 41 -19.89 -4.21 6.94
CA LEU A 41 -20.47 -3.84 8.24
C LEU A 41 -20.92 -2.39 8.31
N ILE A 42 -20.05 -1.46 7.87
CA ILE A 42 -20.27 -0.01 8.03
C ILE A 42 -21.05 0.60 6.85
N HIS A 43 -20.89 0.05 5.64
CA HIS A 43 -21.43 0.60 4.40
C HIS A 43 -22.39 -0.39 3.69
N GLN A 44 -23.35 -0.94 4.44
CA GLN A 44 -24.29 -1.99 3.99
C GLN A 44 -25.05 -1.67 2.67
N GLY A 45 -25.28 -0.39 2.37
CA GLY A 45 -25.95 0.05 1.14
C GLY A 45 -25.05 0.27 -0.09
N ASP A 46 -23.73 0.29 0.07
CA ASP A 46 -22.78 0.52 -1.04
C ASP A 46 -21.95 -0.73 -1.31
N GLN A 47 -22.57 -1.71 -1.96
CA GLN A 47 -21.93 -2.99 -2.33
C GLN A 47 -20.72 -2.80 -3.26
N ALA A 48 -20.61 -1.67 -3.95
CA ALA A 48 -19.51 -1.36 -4.85
C ALA A 48 -18.31 -0.70 -4.14
N ARG A 49 -18.43 -0.30 -2.87
CA ARG A 49 -17.41 0.47 -2.16
C ARG A 49 -16.05 -0.24 -2.11
N PHE A 50 -16.04 -1.54 -1.82
CA PHE A 50 -14.80 -2.33 -1.80
C PHE A 50 -14.09 -2.28 -3.16
N ALA A 51 -14.82 -2.44 -4.27
CA ALA A 51 -14.26 -2.33 -5.61
C ALA A 51 -13.76 -0.90 -5.91
N LYS A 52 -14.53 0.12 -5.57
CA LYS A 52 -14.13 1.54 -5.73
C LYS A 52 -12.83 1.85 -4.99
N LEU A 53 -12.66 1.35 -3.76
CA LEU A 53 -11.43 1.56 -2.98
C LEU A 53 -10.22 0.88 -3.64
N ASN A 54 -10.38 -0.31 -4.23
CA ASN A 54 -9.32 -0.98 -4.98
C ASN A 54 -8.97 -0.25 -6.30
N VAL A 55 -9.97 0.37 -6.95
CA VAL A 55 -9.72 1.24 -8.11
C VAL A 55 -8.91 2.48 -7.71
N VAL A 56 -9.29 3.15 -6.62
CA VAL A 56 -8.53 4.28 -6.08
C VAL A 56 -7.09 3.87 -5.74
N LEU A 57 -6.91 2.69 -5.15
CA LEU A 57 -5.57 2.16 -4.88
C LEU A 57 -4.74 1.97 -6.15
N SER A 58 -5.38 1.51 -7.24
CA SER A 58 -4.73 1.36 -8.54
C SER A 58 -4.36 2.72 -9.16
N LEU A 59 -5.18 3.75 -8.97
CA LEU A 59 -4.85 5.12 -9.38
C LEU A 59 -3.68 5.69 -8.57
N LEU A 60 -3.56 5.38 -7.28
CA LEU A 60 -2.40 5.83 -6.48
C LEU A 60 -1.08 5.27 -7.03
N ARG A 61 -1.08 4.06 -7.61
CA ARG A 61 0.12 3.47 -8.22
C ARG A 61 0.61 4.24 -9.45
N SER A 62 -0.20 5.09 -10.06
CA SER A 62 0.25 5.94 -11.18
C SER A 62 1.01 7.18 -10.72
N ILE A 63 1.01 7.49 -9.42
CA ILE A 63 1.79 8.60 -8.87
C ILE A 63 3.26 8.21 -8.87
N ASN A 64 4.10 9.02 -9.50
CA ASN A 64 5.53 8.74 -9.60
C ASN A 64 6.22 8.92 -8.23
N ALA A 65 6.71 7.82 -7.67
CA ALA A 65 7.40 7.81 -6.38
C ALA A 65 8.64 8.72 -6.36
N ASN A 66 9.39 8.82 -7.46
CA ASN A 66 10.57 9.68 -7.53
C ASN A 66 10.19 11.16 -7.41
N VAL A 67 9.06 11.56 -8.00
CA VAL A 67 8.54 12.92 -7.86
C VAL A 67 8.18 13.21 -6.41
N ILE A 68 7.58 12.25 -5.70
CA ILE A 68 7.28 12.38 -4.28
C ILE A 68 8.58 12.50 -3.46
N THR A 69 9.60 11.68 -3.75
CA THR A 69 10.92 11.75 -3.09
C THR A 69 11.56 13.12 -3.29
N GLU A 70 11.61 13.62 -4.52
CA GLU A 70 12.23 14.93 -4.82
C GLU A 70 11.49 16.10 -4.16
N LEU A 71 10.15 16.08 -4.15
CA LEU A 71 9.36 17.18 -3.60
C LEU A 71 9.34 17.20 -2.07
N PHE A 72 9.23 16.03 -1.42
CA PHE A 72 8.93 15.96 0.01
C PHE A 72 10.09 15.46 0.87
N PHE A 73 10.96 14.60 0.33
CA PHE A 73 12.01 13.94 1.11
C PHE A 73 13.39 14.56 0.87
N ARG A 74 13.72 14.92 -0.38
CA ARG A 74 15.00 15.55 -0.74
C ARG A 74 15.35 16.78 0.10
N PRO A 75 14.40 17.68 0.45
CA PRO A 75 14.71 18.82 1.31
C PRO A 75 15.13 18.43 2.74
N ILE A 76 14.77 17.22 3.19
CA ILE A 76 15.03 16.72 4.54
C ILE A 76 16.31 15.86 4.56
N ILE A 77 16.45 14.97 3.56
CA ILE A 77 17.50 13.94 3.55
C ILE A 77 18.70 14.32 2.68
N GLY A 78 18.62 15.46 1.97
CA GLY A 78 19.68 15.94 1.11
C GLY A 78 19.99 14.94 0.00
N THR A 79 21.27 14.59 -0.17
CA THR A 79 21.71 13.70 -1.25
C THR A 79 21.52 12.21 -0.99
N VAL A 80 21.16 11.83 0.24
CA VAL A 80 21.02 10.42 0.65
C VAL A 80 19.92 9.73 -0.15
N ASN A 81 20.18 8.49 -0.58
CA ASN A 81 19.17 7.70 -1.28
C ASN A 81 18.13 7.19 -0.27
N MET A 82 16.85 7.24 -0.65
CA MET A 82 15.76 6.73 0.17
C MET A 82 15.90 5.23 0.44
N ASP A 83 16.42 4.46 -0.50
CA ASP A 83 16.66 3.02 -0.32
C ASP A 83 17.71 2.76 0.78
N ASP A 84 18.78 3.57 0.80
CA ASP A 84 19.84 3.46 1.81
C ASP A 84 19.30 3.81 3.20
N MET A 85 18.45 4.84 3.31
CA MET A 85 17.81 5.18 4.58
C MET A 85 16.89 4.08 5.08
N LEU A 86 16.11 3.44 4.20
CA LEU A 86 15.22 2.35 4.58
C LEU A 86 15.99 1.12 5.07
N LEU A 87 17.22 0.90 4.58
CA LEU A 87 18.11 -0.16 5.05
C LEU A 87 18.70 0.10 6.45
N GLU A 88 18.81 1.36 6.87
CA GLU A 88 19.32 1.74 8.20
C GLU A 88 18.26 1.72 9.31
N MET A 89 16.96 1.64 8.96
CA MET A 89 15.84 1.61 9.91
C MET A 89 15.57 0.21 10.49
#